data_AF-A0A9P3JHD5-F1
#
_entry.id   AF-A0A9P3JHD5-F1
#
_cell.length_a   1.000
_cell.length_b   1.000
_cell.length_c   1.000
_cell.angle_alpha   90.00
_cell.angle_beta   90.00
_cell.angle_gamma   90.00
#
_symmetry.space_group_name_H-M   'P 1'
#
loop_
_entity.id
_entity.type
_entity.pdbx_description
1 polymer ?
#
loop_
_entity_poly.entity_id
_entity_poly.type
_entity_poly.pdbx_seq_one_letter_code
_entity_poly.pdbx_strand_id
1 'polypeptide(L)'
;MLVAAPVAVSAGPVCDYANGTWVRAEGYAAQYTGKSCSYAGKTRNCEKNGQTSFDYRNYKWVPGQPECALSRFDAAAFLSLLRGKVVAMAGDSMINNFFEALRCLVSAATPAPDWEGTFPGASSKYEGFEVPKYGSKFIRIQDPFLVDSKPEGQSDSSSATWTINLDKPSPQWAPLLKSADVLVFAHGHWFDNAPASKRLLYRKGQPVQADQFEAARLSLITVADYITKSSYKGQVFYLTYSPRHYSSAFKTKGMGCAKATAPFTLSEGEYAMGKSKEAPYLTAQKAALKPYPIVQVLDIFRMALLRPDAHVGPWDGKAGNGDDCSHWCEPGMPDIWADLLFNELRSGGGGGGAGGAGGGEVVPQAKSGSSSTNSKSKPKSSSSSSSSSSSSSSSSSSSSSSSASKKVSSSKSPPPPPPSPPPKSSSPASSNSSSTKGDKGLKKTKSSAHAVTRTKSSAVSVKTRESTGVKSGDSKGLKTSKQSSKSGKGSRGSKGSKGTKQSSRSSSKKR
;
A
#
# COMPACT_ATOMS: atom_id res chain seq x y z
N MET A 1 -10.08 -7.88 53.40
CA MET A 1 -9.38 -8.11 52.13
C MET A 1 -9.57 -6.87 51.27
N LEU A 2 -8.51 -6.08 51.08
CA LEU A 2 -8.51 -4.96 50.14
C LEU A 2 -8.38 -5.54 48.73
N VAL A 3 -9.41 -5.39 47.90
CA VAL A 3 -9.36 -5.73 46.49
C VAL A 3 -8.55 -4.64 45.80
N ALA A 4 -7.35 -4.99 45.31
CA ALA A 4 -6.54 -4.09 44.50
C ALA A 4 -7.32 -3.73 43.22
N ALA A 5 -7.49 -2.43 42.98
CA ALA A 5 -8.05 -1.94 41.73
C ALA A 5 -7.13 -2.35 40.55
N PRO A 6 -7.69 -2.70 39.38
CA PRO A 6 -6.89 -3.02 38.22
C PRO A 6 -6.04 -1.80 37.86
N VAL A 7 -4.72 -1.99 37.81
CA VAL A 7 -3.78 -0.99 37.27
C VAL A 7 -4.16 -0.78 35.80
N ALA A 8 -4.68 0.40 35.49
CA ALA A 8 -4.85 0.82 34.12
C ALA A 8 -3.47 0.84 33.46
N VAL A 9 -3.19 -0.14 32.61
CA VAL A 9 -2.07 -0.06 31.68
C VAL A 9 -2.42 1.10 30.76
N SER A 10 -1.76 2.25 30.97
CA SER A 10 -1.81 3.36 30.03
C SER A 10 -1.48 2.79 28.66
N ALA A 11 -2.44 2.78 27.74
CA ALA A 11 -2.12 2.63 26.34
C ALA A 11 -1.05 3.68 26.03
N GLY A 12 0.06 3.26 25.43
CA GLY A 12 1.10 4.19 25.02
C GLY A 12 0.52 5.26 24.07
N PRO A 13 1.27 6.34 23.82
CA PRO A 13 0.86 7.34 22.84
C PRO A 13 0.59 6.68 21.49
N VAL A 14 -0.53 7.05 20.85
CA VAL A 14 -0.81 6.67 19.46
C VAL A 14 0.17 7.43 18.57
N CYS A 15 0.99 6.68 17.83
CA CYS A 15 2.05 7.26 17.02
C CYS A 15 1.59 7.65 15.62
N ASP A 16 1.87 8.90 15.26
CA ASP A 16 1.73 9.41 13.90
C ASP A 16 3.05 9.26 13.15
N TYR A 17 3.20 8.12 12.46
CA TYR A 17 4.35 7.88 11.59
C TYR A 17 4.27 8.62 10.24
N ALA A 18 3.13 9.25 9.90
CA ALA A 18 2.96 9.91 8.61
C ALA A 18 3.73 11.25 8.53
N ASN A 19 3.89 11.91 9.68
CA ASN A 19 4.56 13.19 9.80
C ASN A 19 5.96 13.03 10.39
N GLY A 20 6.96 13.48 9.65
CA GLY A 20 8.36 13.32 10.01
C GLY A 20 9.30 13.91 8.96
N THR A 21 10.57 13.56 9.10
CA THR A 21 11.65 14.04 8.22
C THR A 21 12.63 12.91 7.89
N TRP A 22 13.23 13.00 6.70
CA TRP A 22 14.34 12.13 6.33
C TRP A 22 15.63 12.65 6.91
N VAL A 23 16.33 11.79 7.65
CA VAL A 23 17.65 12.08 8.21
C VAL A 23 18.65 11.08 7.64
N ARG A 24 19.81 11.58 7.24
CA ARG A 24 20.90 10.72 6.77
C ARG A 24 21.34 9.78 7.89
N ALA A 25 21.34 8.49 7.60
CA ALA A 25 21.74 7.40 8.48
C ALA A 25 22.44 6.34 7.61
N GLU A 26 23.76 6.38 7.62
CA GLU A 26 24.61 5.52 6.79
C GLU A 26 24.27 4.03 6.98
N GLY A 27 24.02 3.33 5.87
CA GLY A 27 23.71 1.90 5.86
C GLY A 27 22.33 1.52 6.41
N TYR A 28 21.41 2.46 6.63
CA TYR A 28 20.10 2.16 7.22
C TYR A 28 19.24 1.21 6.36
N ALA A 29 19.17 1.39 5.04
CA ALA A 29 18.48 0.43 4.16
C ALA A 29 19.40 -0.72 3.67
N ALA A 30 20.67 -0.75 4.07
CA ALA A 30 21.65 -1.74 3.60
C ALA A 30 21.60 -3.08 4.36
N GLN A 31 20.41 -3.55 4.76
CA GLN A 31 20.25 -4.86 5.42
C GLN A 31 20.50 -6.04 4.46
N TYR A 32 20.38 -5.77 3.17
CA TYR A 32 20.73 -6.66 2.08
C TYR A 32 21.26 -5.82 0.90
N THR A 33 21.72 -6.49 -0.14
CA THR A 33 22.15 -5.85 -1.39
C THR A 33 21.36 -6.43 -2.56
N GLY A 34 21.34 -5.74 -3.69
CA GLY A 34 20.73 -6.29 -4.90
C GLY A 34 21.38 -7.61 -5.33
N LYS A 35 22.65 -7.83 -4.97
CA LYS A 35 23.39 -9.07 -5.24
C LYS A 35 22.99 -10.21 -4.29
N SER A 36 22.84 -9.92 -3.00
CA SER A 36 22.55 -10.94 -1.98
C SER A 36 21.08 -11.37 -1.96
N CYS A 37 20.15 -10.54 -2.41
CA CYS A 37 18.76 -10.93 -2.57
C CYS A 37 18.45 -11.41 -4.00
N SER A 38 18.03 -12.67 -4.13
CA SER A 38 17.54 -13.25 -5.39
C SER A 38 16.04 -13.01 -5.63
N TYR A 39 15.32 -12.52 -4.63
CA TYR A 39 13.86 -12.37 -4.67
C TYR A 39 13.38 -11.01 -5.17
N ALA A 40 14.26 -10.00 -5.17
CA ALA A 40 13.97 -8.71 -5.77
C ALA A 40 13.68 -8.89 -7.26
N GLY A 41 12.54 -8.36 -7.69
CA GLY A 41 12.07 -8.49 -9.07
C GLY A 41 13.05 -7.87 -10.05
N LYS A 42 13.10 -8.45 -11.26
CA LYS A 42 14.08 -8.08 -12.30
C LYS A 42 14.17 -6.58 -12.55
N THR A 43 13.04 -5.87 -12.53
CA THR A 43 13.00 -4.42 -12.79
C THR A 43 13.29 -3.55 -11.57
N ARG A 44 13.21 -4.09 -10.35
CA ARG A 44 13.39 -3.35 -9.08
C ARG A 44 14.78 -3.52 -8.47
N ASN A 45 15.55 -4.48 -8.97
CA ASN A 45 16.94 -4.67 -8.58
C ASN A 45 17.87 -3.71 -9.33
N CYS A 46 17.81 -2.43 -8.96
CA CYS A 46 18.55 -1.35 -9.63
C CYS A 46 20.06 -1.59 -9.65
N GLU A 47 20.62 -2.18 -8.60
CA GLU A 47 22.05 -2.53 -8.52
C GLU A 47 22.44 -3.56 -9.58
N LYS A 48 21.66 -4.63 -9.77
CA LYS A 48 21.90 -5.59 -10.87
C LYS A 48 21.66 -4.98 -12.25
N ASN A 49 20.83 -3.95 -12.33
CA ASN A 49 20.51 -3.25 -13.57
C ASN A 49 21.46 -2.09 -13.89
N GLY A 50 22.56 -1.94 -13.15
CA GLY A 50 23.65 -1.02 -13.48
C GLY A 50 23.69 0.29 -12.70
N GLN A 51 22.78 0.49 -11.73
CA GLN A 51 22.90 1.62 -10.80
C GLN A 51 24.18 1.46 -9.98
N THR A 52 24.97 2.54 -9.91
CA THR A 52 26.24 2.60 -9.19
C THR A 52 26.22 3.56 -8.01
N SER A 53 25.25 4.46 -7.93
CA SER A 53 25.02 5.32 -6.76
C SER A 53 23.95 4.74 -5.85
N PHE A 54 24.27 4.63 -4.55
CA PHE A 54 23.40 4.03 -3.54
C PHE A 54 23.11 4.96 -2.36
N ASP A 55 23.37 6.26 -2.49
CA ASP A 55 23.16 7.24 -1.41
C ASP A 55 21.71 7.25 -0.90
N TYR A 56 20.73 6.94 -1.76
CA TYR A 56 19.32 6.80 -1.39
C TYR A 56 19.08 5.74 -0.30
N ARG A 57 20.01 4.81 -0.06
CA ARG A 57 19.91 3.79 1.00
C ARG A 57 20.34 4.33 2.39
N ASN A 58 20.96 5.50 2.44
CA ASN A 58 21.56 6.07 3.64
C ASN A 58 20.62 7.05 4.37
N TYR A 59 19.32 6.77 4.39
CA TYR A 59 18.31 7.62 5.02
C TYR A 59 17.36 6.81 5.88
N LYS A 60 16.98 7.38 7.02
CA LYS A 60 15.92 6.87 7.90
C LYS A 60 14.82 7.90 8.07
N TRP A 61 13.61 7.42 8.29
CA TRP A 61 12.47 8.28 8.64
C TRP A 61 12.46 8.55 10.14
N VAL A 62 12.42 9.82 10.52
CA VAL A 62 12.29 10.26 11.91
C VAL A 62 10.92 10.93 12.09
N PRO A 63 9.98 10.29 12.80
CA PRO A 63 8.68 10.87 13.10
C PRO A 63 8.80 12.17 13.90
N GLY A 64 7.83 13.06 13.74
CA GLY A 64 7.83 14.36 14.43
C GLY A 64 7.60 14.26 15.94
N GLN A 65 6.99 13.17 16.41
CA GLN A 65 6.76 12.87 17.82
C GLN A 65 7.99 12.17 18.44
N PRO A 66 8.69 12.78 19.41
CA PRO A 66 9.89 12.20 20.02
C PRO A 66 9.67 10.82 20.67
N GLU A 67 8.49 10.59 21.22
CA GLU A 67 8.05 9.35 21.86
C GLU A 67 7.74 8.22 20.85
N CYS A 68 7.65 8.56 19.55
CA CYS A 68 7.29 7.64 18.47
C CYS A 68 8.49 7.28 17.60
N ALA A 69 9.59 6.88 18.24
CA ALA A 69 10.76 6.43 17.51
C ALA A 69 10.44 5.20 16.64
N LEU A 70 10.51 5.37 15.31
CA LEU A 70 10.32 4.28 14.36
C LEU A 70 11.50 3.32 14.46
N SER A 71 11.25 2.11 14.95
CA SER A 71 12.29 1.09 15.07
C SER A 71 12.60 0.47 13.71
N ARG A 72 13.89 0.33 13.38
CA ARG A 72 14.31 -0.40 12.17
C ARG A 72 13.81 -1.84 12.22
N PHE A 73 13.45 -2.38 11.07
CA PHE A 73 13.02 -3.75 10.89
C PHE A 73 14.05 -4.72 11.46
N ASP A 74 13.61 -5.57 12.38
CA ASP A 74 14.36 -6.69 12.92
C ASP A 74 13.65 -7.98 12.50
N ALA A 75 14.29 -8.76 11.63
CA ALA A 75 13.69 -9.97 11.08
C ALA A 75 13.31 -10.99 12.16
N ALA A 76 14.15 -11.17 13.19
CA ALA A 76 13.91 -12.17 14.22
C ALA A 76 12.73 -11.75 15.12
N ALA A 77 12.64 -10.48 15.48
CA ALA A 77 11.53 -9.93 16.26
C ALA A 77 10.23 -9.93 15.43
N PHE A 78 10.29 -9.46 14.18
CA PHE A 78 9.16 -9.45 13.26
C PHE A 78 8.57 -10.86 13.07
N LEU A 79 9.41 -11.85 12.78
CA LEU A 79 8.96 -13.23 12.60
C LEU A 79 8.50 -13.88 13.91
N SER A 80 9.01 -13.44 15.07
CA SER A 80 8.50 -13.89 16.37
C SER A 80 7.07 -13.43 16.62
N LEU A 81 6.72 -12.18 16.24
CA LEU A 81 5.34 -11.66 16.29
C LEU A 81 4.40 -12.43 15.35
N LEU A 82 4.95 -13.00 14.28
CA LEU A 82 4.24 -13.73 13.22
C LEU A 82 4.40 -15.25 13.31
N ARG A 83 4.89 -15.79 14.42
CA ARG A 83 5.10 -17.24 14.58
C ARG A 83 3.80 -18.00 14.36
N GLY A 84 3.84 -18.98 13.44
CA GLY A 84 2.69 -19.81 13.07
C GLY A 84 1.59 -19.07 12.30
N LYS A 85 1.80 -17.81 11.91
CA LYS A 85 0.78 -16.97 11.26
C LYS A 85 0.91 -16.93 9.75
N VAL A 86 -0.22 -16.64 9.09
CA VAL A 86 -0.33 -16.38 7.66
C VAL A 86 -0.54 -14.89 7.42
N VAL A 87 0.37 -14.28 6.67
CA VAL A 87 0.28 -12.89 6.21
C VAL A 87 -0.12 -12.89 4.75
N ALA A 88 -1.24 -12.28 4.39
CA ALA A 88 -1.65 -12.11 3.01
C ALA A 88 -1.53 -10.65 2.58
N MET A 89 -0.81 -10.42 1.48
CA MET A 89 -0.55 -9.11 0.91
C MET A 89 -1.22 -9.02 -0.47
N ALA A 90 -2.24 -8.19 -0.60
CA ALA A 90 -3.08 -8.11 -1.80
C ALA A 90 -3.15 -6.68 -2.35
N GLY A 91 -3.08 -6.54 -3.67
CA GLY A 91 -3.04 -5.22 -4.28
C GLY A 91 -2.41 -5.14 -5.66
N ASP A 92 -2.02 -3.91 -6.01
CA ASP A 92 -1.36 -3.58 -7.27
C ASP A 92 0.17 -3.82 -7.23
N SER A 93 0.91 -3.26 -8.20
CA SER A 93 2.35 -3.46 -8.28
C SER A 93 3.13 -2.90 -7.08
N MET A 94 2.54 -1.99 -6.29
CA MET A 94 3.17 -1.48 -5.07
C MET A 94 3.16 -2.51 -3.95
N ILE A 95 2.09 -3.31 -3.81
CA ILE A 95 2.11 -4.42 -2.85
C ILE A 95 3.16 -5.45 -3.25
N ASN A 96 3.38 -5.66 -4.55
CA ASN A 96 4.40 -6.57 -5.03
C ASN A 96 5.82 -6.07 -4.73
N ASN A 97 6.05 -4.76 -4.90
CA ASN A 97 7.31 -4.11 -4.52
C ASN A 97 7.56 -4.22 -3.01
N PHE A 98 6.51 -4.08 -2.20
CA PHE A 98 6.60 -4.29 -0.76
C PHE A 98 6.89 -5.76 -0.40
N PHE A 99 6.16 -6.71 -1.01
CA PHE A 99 6.29 -8.14 -0.74
C PHE A 99 7.71 -8.66 -1.02
N GLU A 100 8.30 -8.25 -2.15
CA GLU A 100 9.64 -8.68 -2.55
C GLU A 100 10.73 -8.10 -1.64
N ALA A 101 10.64 -6.81 -1.30
CA ALA A 101 11.53 -6.18 -0.33
C ALA A 101 11.44 -6.82 1.06
N LEU A 102 10.23 -7.08 1.54
CA LEU A 102 10.01 -7.78 2.80
C LEU A 102 10.64 -9.18 2.78
N ARG A 103 10.49 -9.93 1.67
CA ARG A 103 11.14 -11.23 1.49
C ARG A 103 12.65 -11.10 1.49
N CYS A 104 13.22 -10.08 0.86
CA CYS A 104 14.65 -9.82 0.89
C CYS A 104 15.15 -9.58 2.33
N LEU A 105 14.49 -8.72 3.10
CA LEU A 105 14.80 -8.45 4.50
C LEU A 105 14.76 -9.73 5.36
N VAL A 106 13.72 -10.54 5.19
CA VAL A 106 13.60 -11.83 5.89
C VAL A 106 14.72 -12.79 5.47
N SER A 107 14.97 -12.90 4.16
CA SER A 107 15.96 -13.83 3.60
C SER A 107 17.40 -13.53 4.00
N ALA A 108 17.69 -12.26 4.33
CA ALA A 108 18.98 -11.85 4.86
C ALA A 108 19.27 -12.43 6.25
N ALA A 109 18.24 -12.82 7.01
CA ALA A 109 18.37 -13.34 8.37
C ALA A 109 18.03 -14.84 8.50
N THR A 110 17.19 -15.39 7.63
CA THR A 110 16.75 -16.79 7.70
C THR A 110 16.25 -17.29 6.34
N PRO A 111 16.35 -18.59 6.01
CA PRO A 111 15.79 -19.13 4.78
C PRO A 111 14.31 -18.79 4.61
N ALA A 112 13.95 -18.34 3.40
CA ALA A 112 12.60 -17.98 2.99
C ALA A 112 12.25 -18.65 1.64
N PRO A 113 12.19 -19.99 1.57
CA PRO A 113 11.92 -20.72 0.34
C PRO A 113 10.54 -20.39 -0.23
N ASP A 114 10.37 -20.63 -1.53
CA ASP A 114 9.07 -20.50 -2.19
C ASP A 114 8.05 -21.42 -1.52
N TRP A 115 6.82 -20.94 -1.43
CA TRP A 115 5.70 -21.68 -0.88
C TRP A 115 4.50 -21.56 -1.82
N GLU A 116 3.82 -22.68 -2.04
CA GLU A 116 2.53 -22.73 -2.72
C GLU A 116 1.52 -23.50 -1.88
N GLY A 117 0.27 -23.04 -1.87
CA GLY A 117 -0.79 -23.81 -1.23
C GLY A 117 -2.19 -23.29 -1.52
N THR A 118 -3.17 -24.14 -1.24
CA THR A 118 -4.59 -23.81 -1.38
C THR A 118 -5.17 -23.51 0.00
N PHE A 119 -5.95 -22.44 0.10
CA PHE A 119 -6.68 -22.08 1.33
C PHE A 119 -8.17 -22.37 1.18
N PRO A 120 -8.90 -22.53 2.30
CA PRO A 120 -10.36 -22.69 2.31
C PRO A 120 -11.09 -21.69 1.40
N GLY A 121 -11.79 -22.20 0.40
CA GLY A 121 -12.60 -21.40 -0.54
C GLY A 121 -11.85 -20.87 -1.75
N ALA A 122 -10.55 -21.11 -1.87
CA ALA A 122 -9.79 -20.76 -3.07
C ALA A 122 -9.92 -21.82 -4.16
N SER A 123 -10.09 -21.37 -5.41
CA SER A 123 -10.14 -22.23 -6.60
C SER A 123 -8.77 -22.55 -7.18
N SER A 124 -7.73 -21.81 -6.78
CA SER A 124 -6.34 -21.95 -7.22
C SER A 124 -5.38 -22.05 -6.03
N LYS A 125 -4.12 -22.41 -6.32
CA LYS A 125 -3.04 -22.24 -5.37
C LYS A 125 -2.64 -20.78 -5.30
N TYR A 126 -2.23 -20.34 -4.12
CA TYR A 126 -1.53 -19.08 -3.93
C TYR A 126 -0.04 -19.32 -3.86
N GLU A 127 0.70 -18.33 -4.34
CA GLU A 127 2.16 -18.28 -4.29
C GLU A 127 2.62 -17.36 -3.16
N GLY A 128 3.79 -17.66 -2.64
CA GLY A 128 4.35 -16.92 -1.52
C GLY A 128 5.71 -17.45 -1.10
N PHE A 129 6.06 -17.17 0.15
CA PHE A 129 7.21 -17.79 0.81
C PHE A 129 6.84 -18.23 2.22
N GLU A 130 7.53 -19.25 2.70
CA GLU A 130 7.43 -19.70 4.08
C GLU A 130 8.74 -19.42 4.81
N VAL A 131 8.65 -19.32 6.14
CA VAL A 131 9.82 -19.23 7.02
C VAL A 131 9.75 -20.40 8.00
N PRO A 132 10.34 -21.56 7.66
CA PRO A 132 10.12 -22.81 8.40
C PRO A 132 10.46 -22.71 9.90
N LYS A 133 11.52 -21.98 10.26
CA LYS A 133 11.93 -21.74 11.65
C LYS A 133 10.83 -21.09 12.52
N TYR A 134 9.93 -20.33 11.90
CA TYR A 134 8.84 -19.63 12.57
C TYR A 134 7.47 -20.21 12.24
N GLY A 135 7.37 -21.13 11.27
CA GLY A 135 6.09 -21.63 10.77
C GLY A 135 5.23 -20.54 10.14
N SER A 136 5.81 -19.39 9.79
CA SER A 136 5.13 -18.24 9.21
C SER A 136 5.04 -18.38 7.69
N LYS A 137 3.94 -17.93 7.10
CA LYS A 137 3.72 -17.92 5.65
C LYS A 137 3.33 -16.54 5.17
N PHE A 138 3.85 -16.13 4.02
CA PHE A 138 3.59 -14.84 3.40
C PHE A 138 3.07 -15.09 2.00
N ILE A 139 1.87 -14.61 1.71
CA ILE A 139 1.16 -14.84 0.46
C ILE A 139 1.05 -13.53 -0.29
N ARG A 140 1.28 -13.58 -1.61
CA ARG A 140 1.06 -12.44 -2.49
C ARG A 140 -0.16 -12.68 -3.37
N ILE A 141 -1.06 -11.70 -3.43
CA ILE A 141 -2.21 -11.70 -4.35
C ILE A 141 -2.13 -10.47 -5.25
N GLN A 142 -2.00 -10.71 -6.56
CA GLN A 142 -2.09 -9.65 -7.54
C GLN A 142 -3.56 -9.34 -7.82
N ASP A 143 -4.02 -8.21 -7.29
CA ASP A 143 -5.39 -7.76 -7.38
C ASP A 143 -5.42 -6.23 -7.39
N PRO A 144 -5.23 -5.61 -8.57
CA PRO A 144 -4.92 -4.19 -8.66
C PRO A 144 -6.07 -3.26 -8.25
N PHE A 145 -7.30 -3.78 -8.18
CA PHE A 145 -8.49 -3.01 -7.83
C PHE A 145 -9.11 -3.45 -6.51
N LEU A 146 -8.69 -4.59 -5.94
CA LEU A 146 -9.23 -5.23 -4.71
C LEU A 146 -10.71 -5.61 -4.76
N VAL A 147 -11.40 -5.28 -5.85
CA VAL A 147 -12.80 -5.61 -6.11
C VAL A 147 -12.89 -6.53 -7.32
N ASP A 148 -14.03 -7.21 -7.46
CA ASP A 148 -14.30 -8.10 -8.58
C ASP A 148 -14.07 -7.37 -9.91
N SER A 149 -13.03 -7.80 -10.61
CA SER A 149 -12.56 -7.14 -11.82
C SER A 149 -11.95 -8.15 -12.78
N LYS A 150 -12.06 -7.84 -14.07
CA LYS A 150 -11.52 -8.68 -15.14
C LYS A 150 -11.11 -7.80 -16.33
N PRO A 151 -10.04 -8.17 -17.05
CA PRO A 151 -9.74 -7.52 -18.31
C PRO A 151 -10.74 -7.98 -19.39
N GLU A 152 -11.12 -7.05 -20.25
CA GLU A 152 -11.81 -7.33 -21.51
C GLU A 152 -10.76 -7.89 -22.49
N GLY A 153 -10.68 -9.22 -22.59
CA GLY A 153 -9.73 -9.93 -23.47
C GLY A 153 -8.82 -10.90 -22.72
N GLN A 154 -7.69 -11.28 -23.33
CA GLN A 154 -6.73 -12.26 -22.77
C GLN A 154 -5.46 -11.63 -22.19
N SER A 155 -5.37 -10.31 -22.09
CA SER A 155 -4.16 -9.62 -21.60
C SER A 155 -4.43 -8.91 -20.28
N ASP A 156 -3.75 -9.38 -19.22
CA ASP A 156 -3.78 -8.77 -17.89
C ASP A 156 -2.79 -7.59 -17.79
N SER A 157 -2.92 -6.62 -18.70
CA SER A 157 -2.08 -5.41 -18.72
C SER A 157 -2.84 -4.20 -18.21
N SER A 158 -2.10 -3.22 -17.67
CA SER A 158 -2.65 -1.90 -17.30
C SER A 158 -3.20 -1.11 -18.50
N SER A 159 -2.84 -1.52 -19.72
CA SER A 159 -3.33 -0.94 -20.98
C SER A 159 -4.59 -1.61 -21.51
N ALA A 160 -5.03 -2.73 -20.94
CA ALA A 160 -6.28 -3.38 -21.28
C ALA A 160 -7.49 -2.56 -20.80
N THR A 161 -8.66 -2.82 -21.37
CA THR A 161 -9.92 -2.35 -20.81
C THR A 161 -10.32 -3.28 -19.68
N TRP A 162 -10.79 -2.75 -18.55
CA TRP A 162 -11.17 -3.53 -17.38
C TRP A 162 -12.64 -3.31 -17.03
N THR A 163 -13.38 -4.41 -16.83
CA THR A 163 -14.65 -4.38 -16.10
C THR A 163 -14.34 -4.37 -14.61
N ILE A 164 -14.90 -3.42 -13.85
CA ILE A 164 -14.63 -3.27 -12.42
C ILE A 164 -15.96 -3.09 -11.67
N ASN A 165 -16.30 -4.06 -10.82
CA ASN A 165 -17.50 -4.02 -9.97
C ASN A 165 -17.16 -3.41 -8.61
N LEU A 166 -17.39 -2.10 -8.45
CA LEU A 166 -16.96 -1.33 -7.28
C LEU A 166 -17.62 -1.73 -5.96
N ASP A 167 -18.70 -2.52 -5.99
CA ASP A 167 -19.46 -2.99 -4.82
C ASP A 167 -19.37 -4.49 -4.56
N LYS A 168 -18.40 -5.18 -5.17
CA LYS A 168 -18.15 -6.61 -4.92
C LYS A 168 -16.69 -6.84 -4.54
N PRO A 169 -16.40 -7.46 -3.39
CA PRO A 169 -15.01 -7.82 -3.06
C PRO A 169 -14.48 -8.81 -4.09
N SER A 170 -13.18 -8.76 -4.36
CA SER A 170 -12.59 -9.67 -5.32
C SER A 170 -12.58 -11.11 -4.81
N PRO A 171 -12.89 -12.09 -5.68
CA PRO A 171 -12.79 -13.50 -5.33
C PRO A 171 -11.34 -13.97 -5.10
N GLN A 172 -10.33 -13.17 -5.44
CA GLN A 172 -8.92 -13.56 -5.32
C GLN A 172 -8.43 -13.52 -3.87
N TRP A 173 -8.75 -12.47 -3.11
CA TRP A 173 -8.32 -12.34 -1.72
C TRP A 173 -9.42 -12.63 -0.70
N ALA A 174 -10.70 -12.42 -1.02
CA ALA A 174 -11.79 -12.56 -0.06
C ALA A 174 -11.86 -13.93 0.64
N PRO A 175 -11.61 -15.07 -0.04
CA PRO A 175 -11.57 -16.38 0.62
C PRO A 175 -10.50 -16.50 1.73
N LEU A 176 -9.40 -15.74 1.62
CA LEU A 176 -8.28 -15.79 2.57
C LEU A 176 -8.62 -15.21 3.94
N LEU A 177 -9.73 -14.47 4.10
CA LEU A 177 -10.19 -14.03 5.42
C LEU A 177 -10.38 -15.18 6.41
N LYS A 178 -10.60 -16.42 5.93
CA LYS A 178 -10.76 -17.60 6.80
C LYS A 178 -9.43 -18.15 7.32
N SER A 179 -8.30 -17.70 6.82
CA SER A 179 -6.99 -18.33 7.08
C SER A 179 -5.85 -17.36 7.28
N ALA A 180 -5.96 -16.11 6.84
CA ALA A 180 -4.99 -15.08 7.12
C ALA A 180 -5.13 -14.61 8.58
N ASP A 181 -4.00 -14.32 9.23
CA ASP A 181 -3.94 -13.68 10.54
C ASP A 181 -3.61 -12.18 10.40
N VAL A 182 -2.98 -11.81 9.30
CA VAL A 182 -2.63 -10.43 8.93
C VAL A 182 -2.94 -10.21 7.46
N LEU A 183 -3.65 -9.12 7.17
CA LEU A 183 -3.89 -8.64 5.81
C LEU A 183 -3.14 -7.33 5.60
N VAL A 184 -2.49 -7.19 4.45
CA VAL A 184 -1.89 -5.93 4.02
C VAL A 184 -2.41 -5.61 2.63
N PHE A 185 -3.11 -4.50 2.49
CA PHE A 185 -3.70 -4.05 1.23
C PHE A 185 -3.00 -2.79 0.71
N ALA A 186 -2.91 -2.66 -0.61
CA ALA A 186 -2.53 -1.43 -1.29
C ALA A 186 -3.17 -1.35 -2.67
N HIS A 187 -3.75 -0.21 -3.04
CA HIS A 187 -4.20 0.02 -4.41
C HIS A 187 -4.27 1.51 -4.77
N GLY A 188 -4.41 1.77 -6.06
CA GLY A 188 -4.69 3.10 -6.60
C GLY A 188 -4.01 3.35 -7.94
N HIS A 189 -2.81 2.78 -8.16
CA HIS A 189 -2.05 3.03 -9.38
C HIS A 189 -2.80 2.60 -10.64
N TRP A 190 -3.63 1.57 -10.57
CA TRP A 190 -4.38 1.10 -11.74
C TRP A 190 -5.63 1.93 -12.03
N PHE A 191 -6.19 2.61 -11.03
CA PHE A 191 -7.16 3.68 -11.27
C PHE A 191 -6.49 4.92 -11.88
N ASP A 192 -5.19 5.12 -11.67
CA ASP A 192 -4.45 6.24 -12.23
C ASP A 192 -3.96 5.98 -13.66
N ASN A 193 -3.33 4.83 -13.88
CA ASN A 193 -2.61 4.48 -15.10
C ASN A 193 -3.55 4.22 -16.29
N ALA A 194 -4.74 3.69 -16.05
CA ALA A 194 -5.70 3.40 -17.11
C ALA A 194 -6.51 4.66 -17.47
N PRO A 195 -6.59 5.04 -18.76
CA PRO A 195 -7.55 6.05 -19.22
C PRO A 195 -8.95 5.73 -18.71
N ALA A 196 -9.76 6.74 -18.40
CA ALA A 196 -11.13 6.53 -17.92
C ALA A 196 -11.95 5.67 -18.90
N SER A 197 -11.71 5.80 -20.22
CA SER A 197 -12.33 4.97 -21.26
C SER A 197 -11.97 3.48 -21.20
N LYS A 198 -10.91 3.12 -20.49
CA LYS A 198 -10.46 1.74 -20.28
C LYS A 198 -10.90 1.17 -18.94
N ARG A 199 -11.73 1.87 -18.18
CA ARG A 199 -12.28 1.42 -16.88
C ARG A 199 -13.80 1.46 -16.95
N LEU A 200 -14.38 0.29 -17.21
CA LEU A 200 -15.82 0.11 -17.22
C LEU A 200 -16.27 -0.14 -15.77
N LEU A 201 -16.73 0.92 -15.11
CA LEU A 201 -17.11 0.89 -13.70
C LEU A 201 -18.58 0.50 -13.54
N TYR A 202 -18.84 -0.45 -12.65
CA TYR A 202 -20.18 -0.92 -12.31
C TYR A 202 -20.43 -0.84 -10.81
N ARG A 203 -21.69 -0.60 -10.45
CA ARG A 203 -22.20 -0.73 -9.09
C ARG A 203 -23.62 -1.27 -9.13
N LYS A 204 -23.92 -2.31 -8.36
CA LYS A 204 -25.23 -3.00 -8.35
C LYS A 204 -25.68 -3.42 -9.76
N GLY A 205 -24.71 -3.84 -10.58
CA GLY A 205 -24.94 -4.24 -11.97
C GLY A 205 -25.22 -3.10 -12.96
N GLN A 206 -25.18 -1.83 -12.52
CA GLN A 206 -25.39 -0.67 -13.39
C GLN A 206 -24.06 0.06 -13.67
N PRO A 207 -23.81 0.54 -14.89
CA PRO A 207 -22.67 1.40 -15.17
C PRO A 207 -22.71 2.65 -14.30
N VAL A 208 -21.55 3.07 -13.80
CA VAL A 208 -21.40 4.31 -13.02
C VAL A 208 -20.30 5.18 -13.60
N GLN A 209 -20.49 6.50 -13.53
CA GLN A 209 -19.47 7.47 -13.88
C GLN A 209 -18.82 7.97 -12.60
N ALA A 210 -17.53 7.73 -12.47
CA ALA A 210 -16.71 8.18 -11.35
C ALA A 210 -15.31 8.50 -11.87
N ASP A 211 -14.68 9.53 -11.31
CA ASP A 211 -13.26 9.75 -11.55
C ASP A 211 -12.41 8.69 -10.85
N GLN A 212 -11.10 8.73 -11.08
CA GLN A 212 -10.17 7.76 -10.52
C GLN A 212 -10.11 7.77 -8.98
N PHE A 213 -10.32 8.92 -8.35
CA PHE A 213 -10.25 9.04 -6.89
C PHE A 213 -11.51 8.47 -6.26
N GLU A 214 -12.69 8.78 -6.82
CA GLU A 214 -13.96 8.26 -6.34
C GLU A 214 -14.07 6.74 -6.60
N ALA A 215 -13.60 6.25 -7.74
CA ALA A 215 -13.55 4.81 -8.00
C ALA A 215 -12.63 4.06 -7.00
N ALA A 216 -11.45 4.62 -6.71
CA ALA A 216 -10.56 4.08 -5.70
C ALA A 216 -11.15 4.15 -4.27
N ARG A 217 -11.91 5.21 -3.97
CA ARG A 217 -12.63 5.38 -2.70
C ARG A 217 -13.72 4.34 -2.53
N LEU A 218 -14.56 4.16 -3.54
CA LEU A 218 -15.70 3.23 -3.51
C LEU A 218 -15.24 1.77 -3.43
N SER A 219 -14.20 1.40 -4.19
CA SER A 219 -13.59 0.06 -4.07
C SER A 219 -13.04 -0.19 -2.66
N LEU A 220 -12.35 0.78 -2.06
CA LEU A 220 -11.81 0.65 -0.70
C LEU A 220 -12.90 0.53 0.36
N ILE A 221 -14.00 1.29 0.21
CA ILE A 221 -15.18 1.17 1.09
C ILE A 221 -15.72 -0.26 1.03
N THR A 222 -15.84 -0.84 -0.15
CA THR A 222 -16.31 -2.23 -0.32
C THR A 222 -15.39 -3.23 0.35
N VAL A 223 -14.07 -3.08 0.22
CA VAL A 223 -13.08 -3.93 0.89
C VAL A 223 -13.22 -3.85 2.40
N ALA A 224 -13.21 -2.62 2.95
CA ALA A 224 -13.27 -2.40 4.39
C ALA A 224 -14.61 -2.84 5.02
N ASP A 225 -15.72 -2.56 4.34
CA ASP A 225 -17.06 -3.00 4.73
C ASP A 225 -17.18 -4.53 4.74
N TYR A 226 -16.66 -5.20 3.70
CA TYR A 226 -16.66 -6.66 3.61
C TYR A 226 -15.88 -7.30 4.76
N ILE A 227 -14.68 -6.79 5.07
CA ILE A 227 -13.87 -7.29 6.19
C ILE A 227 -14.60 -7.04 7.52
N THR A 228 -15.14 -5.83 7.72
CA THR A 228 -15.84 -5.45 8.95
C THR A 228 -17.08 -6.30 9.22
N LYS A 229 -17.85 -6.63 8.17
CA LYS A 229 -19.04 -7.47 8.28
C LYS A 229 -18.74 -8.98 8.37
N SER A 230 -17.50 -9.38 8.11
CA SER A 230 -17.07 -10.77 8.25
C SER A 230 -16.80 -11.12 9.72
N SER A 231 -16.53 -12.40 9.99
CA SER A 231 -16.05 -12.86 11.30
C SER A 231 -14.52 -12.72 11.48
N TYR A 232 -13.84 -11.96 10.62
CA TYR A 232 -12.38 -11.81 10.65
C TYR A 232 -11.92 -11.17 11.97
N LYS A 233 -10.88 -11.76 12.58
CA LYS A 233 -10.29 -11.31 13.86
C LYS A 233 -8.80 -10.98 13.76
N GLY A 234 -8.20 -11.17 12.58
CA GLY A 234 -6.81 -10.83 12.35
C GLY A 234 -6.60 -9.32 12.24
N GLN A 235 -5.33 -8.93 12.08
CA GLN A 235 -4.97 -7.54 11.86
C GLN A 235 -5.13 -7.16 10.37
N VAL A 236 -5.50 -5.92 10.11
CA VAL A 236 -5.65 -5.39 8.74
C VAL A 236 -4.87 -4.10 8.64
N PHE A 237 -3.97 -4.04 7.67
CA PHE A 237 -3.17 -2.87 7.34
C PHE A 237 -3.50 -2.41 5.92
N TYR A 238 -3.57 -1.10 5.73
CA TYR A 238 -3.72 -0.48 4.42
C TYR A 238 -2.56 0.47 4.17
N LEU A 239 -1.73 0.17 3.17
CA LEU A 239 -0.67 1.03 2.69
C LEU A 239 -1.27 2.09 1.76
N THR A 240 -1.12 3.37 2.12
CA THR A 240 -1.65 4.47 1.31
C THR A 240 -0.96 4.58 -0.04
N TYR A 241 -1.54 5.37 -0.95
CA TYR A 241 -1.01 5.61 -2.29
C TYR A 241 0.49 5.96 -2.29
N SER A 242 1.26 5.31 -3.17
CA SER A 242 2.68 5.60 -3.37
C SER A 242 2.85 6.65 -4.47
N PRO A 243 3.39 7.84 -4.16
CA PRO A 243 3.53 8.91 -5.14
C PRO A 243 4.55 8.58 -6.23
N ARG A 244 4.35 9.18 -7.41
CA ARG A 244 5.22 9.05 -8.58
C ARG A 244 5.98 10.35 -8.84
N HIS A 245 7.23 10.24 -9.29
CA HIS A 245 8.11 11.41 -9.49
C HIS A 245 8.53 11.62 -10.95
N TYR A 246 7.57 11.56 -11.89
CA TYR A 246 7.88 11.89 -13.29
C TYR A 246 8.26 13.37 -13.42
N SER A 247 9.25 13.68 -14.27
CA SER A 247 9.73 15.06 -14.50
C SER A 247 8.61 16.03 -14.92
N SER A 248 7.55 15.53 -15.57
CA SER A 248 6.38 16.31 -15.97
C SER A 248 5.51 16.76 -14.79
N ALA A 249 5.61 16.12 -13.62
CA ALA A 249 4.78 16.40 -12.46
C ALA A 249 5.12 17.75 -11.80
N PHE A 250 6.41 18.09 -11.73
CA PHE A 250 6.87 19.24 -10.95
C PHE A 250 7.14 20.49 -11.79
N LYS A 251 7.20 20.39 -13.13
CA LYS A 251 7.51 21.52 -14.05
C LYS A 251 8.82 22.28 -13.74
N THR A 252 9.63 21.76 -12.84
CA THR A 252 10.94 22.27 -12.41
C THR A 252 12.01 21.30 -12.89
N LYS A 253 13.13 21.84 -13.38
CA LYS A 253 14.27 21.00 -13.78
C LYS A 253 14.88 20.36 -12.54
N GLY A 254 15.07 19.05 -12.55
CA GLY A 254 15.80 18.31 -11.51
C GLY A 254 14.93 17.64 -10.42
N MET A 255 13.64 17.97 -10.33
CA MET A 255 12.74 17.38 -9.31
C MET A 255 12.12 16.03 -9.73
N GLY A 256 12.43 15.52 -10.93
CA GLY A 256 11.99 14.19 -11.38
C GLY A 256 12.96 13.09 -10.95
N CYS A 257 12.47 11.85 -10.87
CA CYS A 257 13.22 10.71 -10.34
C CYS A 257 14.51 10.41 -11.12
N ALA A 258 14.51 10.64 -12.43
CA ALA A 258 15.63 10.33 -13.31
C ALA A 258 16.95 11.04 -12.95
N LYS A 259 16.87 12.19 -12.27
CA LYS A 259 18.03 13.02 -11.91
C LYS A 259 18.17 13.22 -10.41
N ALA A 260 17.21 12.76 -9.62
CA ALA A 260 17.24 12.91 -8.18
C ALA A 260 18.31 11.99 -7.59
N THR A 261 19.13 12.54 -6.70
CA THR A 261 20.21 11.82 -6.02
C THR A 261 20.13 11.93 -4.50
N ALA A 262 19.16 12.70 -4.00
CA ALA A 262 18.89 12.90 -2.59
C ALA A 262 17.38 13.13 -2.38
N PRO A 263 16.87 12.95 -1.14
CA PRO A 263 15.54 13.37 -0.76
C PRO A 263 15.29 14.85 -1.11
N PHE A 264 14.03 15.22 -1.29
CA PHE A 264 13.66 16.63 -1.38
C PHE A 264 14.08 17.39 -0.12
N THR A 265 14.59 18.61 -0.32
CA THR A 265 14.71 19.61 0.75
C THR A 265 13.33 19.97 1.30
N LEU A 266 13.27 20.64 2.45
CA LEU A 266 11.99 21.07 3.04
C LEU A 266 11.15 21.91 2.06
N SER A 267 11.77 22.90 1.39
CA SER A 267 11.09 23.75 0.42
C SER A 267 10.63 23.00 -0.84
N GLU A 268 11.43 22.07 -1.32
CA GLU A 268 11.05 21.21 -2.45
C GLU A 268 9.90 20.28 -2.07
N GLY A 269 9.92 19.75 -0.84
CA GLY A 269 8.87 18.92 -0.29
C GLY A 269 7.54 19.66 -0.13
N GLU A 270 7.57 20.89 0.39
CA GLU A 270 6.39 21.76 0.48
C GLU A 270 5.82 22.07 -0.90
N TYR A 271 6.69 22.39 -1.86
CA TYR A 271 6.29 22.59 -3.25
C TYR A 271 5.67 21.32 -3.85
N ALA A 272 6.31 20.17 -3.68
CA ALA A 272 5.84 18.89 -4.19
C ALA A 272 4.48 18.51 -3.60
N MET A 273 4.30 18.67 -2.28
CA MET A 273 3.01 18.46 -1.62
C MET A 273 1.92 19.36 -2.20
N GLY A 274 2.19 20.66 -2.35
CA GLY A 274 1.23 21.62 -2.89
C GLY A 274 0.92 21.45 -4.39
N LYS A 275 1.75 20.71 -5.13
CA LYS A 275 1.57 20.43 -6.57
C LYS A 275 1.17 18.99 -6.89
N SER A 276 1.15 18.10 -5.90
CA SER A 276 0.85 16.70 -6.14
C SER A 276 -0.58 16.52 -6.64
N LYS A 277 -0.71 15.98 -7.86
CA LYS A 277 -1.99 15.55 -8.43
C LYS A 277 -2.50 14.25 -7.81
N GLU A 278 -1.69 13.60 -7.00
CA GLU A 278 -1.95 12.30 -6.39
C GLU A 278 -2.39 12.44 -4.92
N ALA A 279 -2.20 13.61 -4.31
CA ALA A 279 -2.71 13.91 -2.96
C ALA A 279 -4.22 13.63 -2.79
N PRO A 280 -5.09 13.82 -3.80
CA PRO A 280 -6.49 13.42 -3.69
C PRO A 280 -6.71 11.92 -3.45
N TYR A 281 -5.80 11.02 -3.88
CA TYR A 281 -5.89 9.60 -3.52
C TYR A 281 -5.74 9.39 -2.03
N LEU A 282 -4.75 10.03 -1.38
CA LEU A 282 -4.56 9.94 0.06
C LEU A 282 -5.81 10.40 0.81
N THR A 283 -6.37 11.55 0.41
CA THR A 283 -7.61 12.10 1.00
C THR A 283 -8.77 11.12 0.83
N ALA A 284 -8.96 10.58 -0.38
CA ALA A 284 -10.00 9.62 -0.68
C ALA A 284 -9.85 8.33 0.15
N GLN A 285 -8.63 7.80 0.24
CA GLN A 285 -8.34 6.57 0.99
C GLN A 285 -8.58 6.75 2.50
N LYS A 286 -8.09 7.84 3.09
CA LYS A 286 -8.36 8.16 4.50
C LYS A 286 -9.84 8.37 4.78
N ALA A 287 -10.55 9.06 3.88
CA ALA A 287 -11.99 9.25 4.00
C ALA A 287 -12.78 7.94 3.90
N ALA A 288 -12.38 7.03 3.00
CA ALA A 288 -12.97 5.70 2.88
C ALA A 288 -12.78 4.85 4.14
N LEU A 289 -11.60 4.91 4.76
CA LEU A 289 -11.25 4.06 5.90
C LEU A 289 -11.64 4.63 7.27
N LYS A 290 -11.90 5.93 7.38
CA LYS A 290 -12.29 6.59 8.64
C LYS A 290 -13.43 5.87 9.41
N PRO A 291 -14.47 5.30 8.77
CA PRO A 291 -15.53 4.57 9.47
C PRO A 291 -15.16 3.14 9.89
N TYR A 292 -13.98 2.62 9.52
CA TYR A 292 -13.60 1.22 9.65
C TYR A 292 -12.35 1.05 10.53
N PRO A 293 -12.48 1.13 11.87
CA PRO A 293 -11.34 1.07 12.79
C PRO A 293 -10.59 -0.27 12.79
N ILE A 294 -11.15 -1.32 12.18
CA ILE A 294 -10.44 -2.60 11.96
C ILE A 294 -9.26 -2.45 11.01
N VAL A 295 -9.26 -1.42 10.14
CA VAL A 295 -8.21 -1.15 9.15
C VAL A 295 -7.24 -0.10 9.70
N GLN A 296 -6.02 -0.52 9.96
CA GLN A 296 -4.92 0.36 10.36
C GLN A 296 -4.25 0.94 9.12
N VAL A 297 -4.07 2.26 9.09
CA VAL A 297 -3.51 2.95 7.92
C VAL A 297 -2.01 3.13 8.08
N LEU A 298 -1.24 2.53 7.18
CA LEU A 298 0.19 2.81 7.01
C LEU A 298 0.31 3.98 6.03
N ASP A 299 0.27 5.21 6.55
CA ASP A 299 0.37 6.41 5.73
C ASP A 299 1.82 6.69 5.31
N ILE A 300 2.13 6.29 4.07
CA ILE A 300 3.43 6.45 3.45
C ILE A 300 3.52 7.64 2.50
N PHE A 301 2.42 8.34 2.24
CA PHE A 301 2.36 9.26 1.10
C PHE A 301 3.39 10.38 1.23
N ARG A 302 3.46 11.04 2.40
CA ARG A 302 4.42 12.13 2.63
C ARG A 302 5.86 11.61 2.60
N MET A 303 6.17 10.54 3.34
CA MET A 303 7.53 10.01 3.39
C MET A 303 8.04 9.60 2.01
N ALA A 304 7.18 8.99 1.18
CA ALA A 304 7.53 8.57 -0.17
C ALA A 304 7.60 9.77 -1.14
N LEU A 305 6.76 10.79 -0.99
CA LEU A 305 6.79 12.00 -1.84
C LEU A 305 8.11 12.77 -1.66
N LEU A 306 8.75 12.65 -0.50
CA LEU A 306 10.03 13.31 -0.25
C LEU A 306 11.23 12.55 -0.83
N ARG A 307 11.01 11.45 -1.56
CA ARG A 307 12.06 10.50 -1.97
C ARG A 307 12.17 10.25 -3.46
N PRO A 308 12.20 11.29 -4.32
CA PRO A 308 12.36 11.09 -5.77
C PRO A 308 13.61 10.27 -6.13
N ASP A 309 14.64 10.29 -5.27
CA ASP A 309 15.94 9.62 -5.42
C ASP A 309 15.90 8.10 -5.31
N ALA A 310 14.85 7.53 -4.70
CA ALA A 310 14.79 6.09 -4.40
C ALA A 310 14.01 5.27 -5.43
N HIS A 311 13.47 5.90 -6.47
CA HIS A 311 12.79 5.20 -7.56
C HIS A 311 13.74 4.35 -8.41
N VAL A 312 13.16 3.38 -9.11
CA VAL A 312 13.87 2.61 -10.14
C VAL A 312 14.52 3.53 -11.18
N GLY A 313 13.78 4.55 -11.63
CA GLY A 313 14.26 5.51 -12.61
C GLY A 313 14.75 4.81 -13.89
N PRO A 314 15.95 5.12 -14.39
CA PRO A 314 16.47 4.51 -15.60
C PRO A 314 16.96 3.06 -15.42
N TRP A 315 16.91 2.51 -14.20
CA TRP A 315 17.54 1.24 -13.84
C TRP A 315 16.56 0.07 -13.79
N ASP A 316 15.62 0.02 -14.73
CA ASP A 316 14.59 -1.04 -14.81
C ASP A 316 15.06 -2.29 -15.60
N GLY A 317 16.30 -2.26 -16.11
CA GLY A 317 16.89 -3.33 -16.91
C GLY A 317 16.35 -3.41 -18.35
N LYS A 318 15.54 -2.44 -18.78
CA LYS A 318 14.97 -2.37 -20.13
C LYS A 318 15.48 -1.12 -20.85
N ALA A 319 16.46 -1.30 -21.72
CA ALA A 319 16.95 -0.20 -22.55
C ALA A 319 15.81 0.40 -23.40
N GLY A 320 15.61 1.72 -23.30
CA GLY A 320 14.72 2.49 -24.20
C GLY A 320 13.26 2.67 -23.76
N ASN A 321 12.85 2.22 -22.57
CA ASN A 321 11.44 2.34 -22.10
C ASN A 321 11.13 3.62 -21.29
N GLY A 322 12.07 4.56 -21.19
CA GLY A 322 11.94 5.73 -20.31
C GLY A 322 12.16 5.37 -18.84
N ASP A 323 12.05 6.36 -17.95
CA ASP A 323 12.33 6.19 -16.52
C ASP A 323 11.10 5.64 -15.78
N ASP A 324 11.29 4.58 -14.97
CA ASP A 324 10.29 4.10 -14.03
C ASP A 324 10.30 4.94 -12.76
N CYS A 325 9.52 6.03 -12.78
CA CYS A 325 9.27 6.88 -11.61
C CYS A 325 8.04 6.45 -10.80
N SER A 326 7.61 5.19 -10.90
CA SER A 326 6.48 4.64 -10.13
C SER A 326 6.94 3.63 -9.09
N HIS A 327 7.80 2.70 -9.48
CA HIS A 327 8.33 1.67 -8.58
C HIS A 327 9.62 2.11 -7.89
N TRP A 328 9.98 1.39 -6.84
CA TRP A 328 11.13 1.71 -5.99
C TRP A 328 12.24 0.68 -6.16
N CYS A 329 13.49 1.15 -6.10
CA CYS A 329 14.64 0.27 -6.01
C CYS A 329 14.58 -0.59 -4.74
N GLU A 330 15.10 -1.80 -4.83
CA GLU A 330 15.27 -2.73 -3.71
C GLU A 330 16.76 -3.07 -3.52
N PRO A 331 17.35 -2.89 -2.32
CA PRO A 331 16.78 -2.24 -1.11
C PRO A 331 16.46 -0.76 -1.33
N GLY A 332 15.52 -0.21 -0.57
CA GLY A 332 15.02 1.17 -0.74
C GLY A 332 13.76 1.51 0.06
N MET A 333 12.88 2.34 -0.50
CA MET A 333 11.65 2.81 0.17
C MET A 333 10.75 1.70 0.73
N PRO A 334 10.55 0.55 0.04
CA PRO A 334 9.76 -0.55 0.58
C PRO A 334 10.29 -1.15 1.89
N ASP A 335 11.59 -1.01 2.18
CA ASP A 335 12.16 -1.46 3.45
C ASP A 335 11.65 -0.61 4.63
N ILE A 336 11.38 0.66 4.38
CA ILE A 336 10.83 1.59 5.37
C ILE A 336 9.33 1.30 5.60
N TRP A 337 8.63 0.74 4.62
CA TRP A 337 7.27 0.23 4.84
C TRP A 337 7.29 -1.03 5.73
N ALA A 338 8.36 -1.83 5.66
CA ALA A 338 8.57 -2.94 6.58
C ALA A 338 8.83 -2.44 8.01
N ASP A 339 9.58 -1.34 8.18
CA ASP A 339 9.72 -0.67 9.49
C ASP A 339 8.34 -0.30 10.04
N LEU A 340 7.47 0.35 9.25
CA LEU A 340 6.12 0.71 9.68
C LEU A 340 5.30 -0.51 10.10
N LEU A 341 5.21 -1.52 9.22
CA LEU A 341 4.45 -2.74 9.50
C LEU A 341 4.96 -3.42 10.78
N PHE A 342 6.28 -3.49 10.97
CA PHE A 342 6.88 -4.08 12.17
C PHE A 342 6.51 -3.32 13.45
N ASN A 343 6.56 -1.99 13.43
CA ASN A 343 6.22 -1.18 14.61
C ASN A 343 4.72 -1.24 14.94
N GLU A 344 3.85 -1.25 13.93
CA GLU A 344 2.41 -1.38 14.13
C GLU A 344 2.01 -2.76 14.67
N LEU A 345 2.60 -3.84 14.11
CA LEU A 345 2.40 -5.19 14.62
C LEU A 345 2.83 -5.33 16.09
N ARG A 346 3.92 -4.65 16.48
CA ARG A 346 4.43 -4.66 17.87
C ARG A 346 3.53 -3.89 18.82
N SER A 347 2.89 -2.82 18.35
CA SER A 347 2.02 -1.96 19.16
C SER A 347 0.64 -2.58 19.42
N GLY A 348 0.39 -3.79 18.90
CA GLY A 348 -0.83 -4.56 19.17
C GLY A 348 -2.07 -4.06 18.43
N GLY A 349 -1.90 -3.25 17.38
CA GLY A 349 -3.01 -2.73 16.59
C GLY A 349 -3.99 -1.85 17.38
N GLY A 350 -3.45 -0.93 18.20
CA GLY A 350 -4.24 0.04 18.94
C GLY A 350 -5.00 0.97 18.01
N GLY A 351 -6.31 0.73 17.85
CA GLY A 351 -7.21 1.56 17.06
C GLY A 351 -7.16 3.03 17.47
N GLY A 352 -6.58 3.86 16.60
CA GLY A 352 -6.65 5.32 16.64
C GLY A 352 -8.03 5.81 16.19
N GLY A 353 -9.04 5.60 17.04
CA GLY A 353 -10.41 6.08 16.87
C GLY A 353 -10.83 6.98 18.03
N ALA A 354 -10.16 8.12 18.23
CA ALA A 354 -10.60 9.16 19.15
C ALA A 354 -10.21 10.55 18.65
N GLY A 355 -10.74 10.95 17.49
CA GLY A 355 -10.88 12.36 17.17
C GLY A 355 -12.05 12.92 17.97
N GLY A 356 -11.75 13.60 19.08
CA GLY A 356 -12.74 14.28 19.90
C GLY A 356 -13.51 15.32 19.09
N ALA A 357 -14.80 15.08 18.90
CA ALA A 357 -15.75 16.11 18.53
C ALA A 357 -16.32 16.69 19.83
N GLY A 358 -15.70 17.79 20.30
CA GLY A 358 -16.32 18.67 21.29
C GLY A 358 -17.46 19.44 20.61
N GLY A 359 -18.64 18.84 20.54
CA GLY A 359 -19.89 19.50 20.19
C GLY A 359 -20.76 19.53 21.43
N GLY A 360 -20.77 20.67 22.12
CA GLY A 360 -21.76 20.92 23.16
C GLY A 360 -23.12 21.07 22.51
N GLU A 361 -24.09 20.28 22.96
CA GLU A 361 -25.50 20.62 22.77
C GLU A 361 -26.27 20.31 24.06
N VAL A 362 -26.95 21.36 24.50
CA VAL A 362 -27.73 21.50 25.72
C VAL A 362 -29.16 21.04 25.43
N VAL A 363 -29.69 20.07 26.17
CA VAL A 363 -31.15 19.91 26.35
C VAL A 363 -31.44 19.16 27.66
N PRO A 364 -32.65 19.28 28.25
CA PRO A 364 -32.80 19.76 29.62
C PRO A 364 -33.25 18.66 30.58
N GLN A 365 -33.17 18.98 31.87
CA GLN A 365 -33.78 18.20 32.94
C GLN A 365 -35.28 17.99 32.73
N ALA A 366 -35.72 16.73 32.86
CA ALA A 366 -37.09 16.40 33.24
C ALA A 366 -37.07 15.37 34.37
N LYS A 367 -37.88 15.67 35.39
CA LYS A 367 -38.05 14.96 36.65
C LYS A 367 -38.83 13.65 36.46
N SER A 368 -38.42 12.61 37.19
CA SER A 368 -39.31 11.60 37.78
C SER A 368 -38.52 10.95 38.93
N GLY A 369 -39.06 10.68 40.12
CA GLY A 369 -40.42 10.25 40.42
C GLY A 369 -40.30 8.86 41.04
N SER A 370 -40.08 8.84 42.36
CA SER A 370 -40.02 7.64 43.20
C SER A 370 -41.27 6.76 43.03
N SER A 371 -41.09 5.45 42.86
CA SER A 371 -41.89 4.47 43.61
C SER A 371 -41.22 3.09 43.65
N SER A 372 -41.15 2.58 44.87
CA SER A 372 -40.74 1.24 45.28
C SER A 372 -41.89 0.27 45.03
N THR A 373 -41.59 -0.94 44.55
CA THR A 373 -42.27 -2.14 45.06
C THR A 373 -41.32 -3.33 45.14
N ASN A 374 -41.65 -4.12 46.15
CA ASN A 374 -40.90 -5.14 46.84
C ASN A 374 -41.15 -6.52 46.21
N SER A 375 -40.16 -7.41 46.17
CA SER A 375 -40.42 -8.85 46.11
C SER A 375 -39.30 -9.63 46.81
N LYS A 376 -39.72 -10.24 47.91
CA LYS A 376 -38.98 -11.13 48.82
C LYS A 376 -38.53 -12.40 48.10
N SER A 377 -37.33 -12.89 48.45
CA SER A 377 -37.00 -14.32 48.41
C SER A 377 -35.91 -14.60 49.45
N LYS A 378 -36.17 -15.55 50.36
CA LYS A 378 -35.26 -16.09 51.38
C LYS A 378 -35.75 -17.52 51.70
N PRO A 379 -34.98 -18.37 52.40
CA PRO A 379 -33.88 -19.19 51.89
C PRO A 379 -34.04 -20.68 52.28
N LYS A 380 -33.04 -21.54 52.00
CA LYS A 380 -32.49 -22.66 52.82
C LYS A 380 -31.66 -23.61 51.92
N SER A 381 -30.35 -23.79 52.14
CA SER A 381 -29.67 -24.80 53.00
C SER A 381 -29.98 -26.25 52.57
N SER A 382 -29.08 -27.22 52.43
CA SER A 382 -27.83 -27.60 53.13
C SER A 382 -27.25 -28.84 52.40
N SER A 383 -25.93 -28.97 52.18
CA SER A 383 -24.93 -29.76 52.95
C SER A 383 -24.56 -31.16 52.41
N SER A 384 -23.29 -31.54 52.69
CA SER A 384 -22.65 -32.88 52.75
C SER A 384 -22.07 -33.42 51.41
N SER A 385 -20.74 -33.40 51.21
CA SER A 385 -19.65 -34.32 51.66
C SER A 385 -19.49 -35.51 50.69
N SER A 386 -18.31 -36.01 50.27
CA SER A 386 -17.06 -36.29 50.98
C SER A 386 -15.94 -36.76 50.02
N SER A 387 -14.67 -36.50 50.39
CA SER A 387 -13.42 -37.35 50.30
C SER A 387 -12.99 -37.96 48.93
N SER A 388 -11.72 -38.07 48.51
CA SER A 388 -10.46 -38.35 49.22
C SER A 388 -9.22 -38.22 48.29
N SER A 389 -8.24 -37.39 48.70
CA SER A 389 -6.80 -37.68 48.92
C SER A 389 -5.94 -38.47 47.92
N SER A 390 -4.79 -37.90 47.53
CA SER A 390 -3.45 -38.35 48.00
C SER A 390 -2.30 -37.49 47.42
N SER A 391 -1.23 -37.44 48.18
CA SER A 391 -0.08 -36.54 48.21
C SER A 391 1.19 -37.19 47.64
N SER A 392 2.13 -36.39 47.11
CA SER A 392 3.53 -36.33 47.60
C SER A 392 4.43 -35.39 46.76
N SER A 393 5.06 -34.48 47.50
CA SER A 393 6.33 -33.76 47.30
C SER A 393 7.51 -34.73 47.09
N SER A 394 8.74 -34.43 46.65
CA SER A 394 9.54 -33.22 46.36
C SER A 394 10.95 -33.73 45.99
N SER A 395 11.71 -33.04 45.13
CA SER A 395 13.16 -32.87 45.35
C SER A 395 13.74 -31.80 44.42
N SER A 396 14.32 -30.81 45.09
CA SER A 396 15.14 -29.70 44.62
C SER A 396 16.55 -30.11 44.19
N SER A 397 17.11 -29.41 43.20
CA SER A 397 18.56 -29.24 43.07
C SER A 397 18.85 -27.81 42.60
N SER A 398 19.31 -26.99 43.54
CA SER A 398 19.90 -25.67 43.35
C SER A 398 21.38 -25.81 43.00
N SER A 399 21.83 -25.14 41.94
CA SER A 399 23.24 -24.87 41.69
C SER A 399 23.42 -23.37 41.45
N SER A 400 23.98 -22.72 42.45
CA SER A 400 24.49 -21.36 42.48
C SER A 400 25.76 -21.25 41.64
N SER A 401 25.85 -20.22 40.80
CA SER A 401 27.14 -19.72 40.32
C SER A 401 27.11 -18.20 40.26
N SER A 402 27.80 -17.63 41.25
CA SER A 402 28.17 -16.24 41.43
C SER A 402 29.02 -15.75 40.26
N SER A 403 28.76 -14.53 39.76
CA SER A 403 29.77 -13.76 39.04
C SER A 403 29.52 -12.26 39.24
N ALA A 404 30.61 -11.60 39.58
CA ALA A 404 30.69 -10.34 40.28
C ALA A 404 30.23 -9.13 39.45
N SER A 405 29.52 -8.23 40.12
CA SER A 405 29.26 -6.86 39.68
C SER A 405 30.57 -6.07 39.65
N LYS A 406 31.01 -5.64 38.47
CA LYS A 406 31.96 -4.53 38.32
C LYS A 406 31.18 -3.24 38.11
N LYS A 407 31.27 -2.34 39.10
CA LYS A 407 30.93 -0.93 39.00
C LYS A 407 31.77 -0.31 37.88
N VAL A 408 31.13 0.33 36.90
CA VAL A 408 31.79 1.30 36.01
C VAL A 408 31.20 2.66 36.33
N SER A 409 32.08 3.51 36.84
CA SER A 409 31.87 4.92 37.15
C SER A 409 31.63 5.72 35.87
N SER A 410 30.58 6.53 35.91
CA SER A 410 30.20 7.55 34.95
C SER A 410 31.22 8.69 34.88
N SER A 411 31.93 8.81 33.75
CA SER A 411 32.66 10.02 33.36
C SER A 411 31.86 10.79 32.31
N LYS A 412 31.36 11.98 32.70
CA LYS A 412 30.75 12.97 31.80
C LYS A 412 31.83 13.52 30.86
N SER A 413 31.62 13.38 29.55
CA SER A 413 32.37 14.14 28.54
C SER A 413 31.86 15.60 28.50
N PRO A 414 32.73 16.60 28.31
CA PRO A 414 32.31 17.99 28.13
C PRO A 414 31.62 18.20 26.76
N PRO A 415 30.72 19.20 26.64
CA PRO A 415 30.04 19.48 25.38
C PRO A 415 30.99 20.05 24.31
N PRO A 416 30.70 19.85 23.01
CA PRO A 416 31.50 20.40 21.92
C PRO A 416 31.35 21.93 21.83
N PRO A 417 32.36 22.64 21.30
CA PRO A 417 32.29 24.08 21.08
C PRO A 417 31.25 24.46 20.01
N PRO A 418 30.68 25.68 20.06
CA PRO A 418 29.69 26.13 19.08
C PRO A 418 30.30 26.30 17.68
N PRO A 419 29.50 26.13 16.62
CA PRO A 419 29.97 26.29 15.24
C PRO A 419 30.36 27.74 14.92
N SER A 420 31.43 27.91 14.16
CA SER A 420 31.89 29.22 13.66
C SER A 420 30.85 29.86 12.72
N PRO A 421 30.70 31.20 12.71
CA PRO A 421 29.76 31.88 11.83
C PRO A 421 30.16 31.73 10.35
N PRO A 422 29.18 31.72 9.41
CA PRO A 422 29.47 31.61 7.98
C PRO A 422 30.20 32.86 7.46
N PRO A 423 31.14 32.71 6.50
CA PRO A 423 31.77 33.87 5.86
C PRO A 423 30.75 34.64 5.02
N LYS A 424 30.83 35.97 5.12
CA LYS A 424 29.97 36.95 4.44
C LYS A 424 30.14 36.88 2.93
N SER A 425 29.01 37.10 2.24
CA SER A 425 28.85 37.28 0.81
C SER A 425 29.81 38.31 0.20
N SER A 426 30.38 37.97 -0.96
CA SER A 426 30.94 38.94 -1.90
C SER A 426 30.51 38.58 -3.33
N SER A 427 29.56 39.34 -3.87
CA SER A 427 29.45 39.53 -5.32
C SER A 427 30.63 40.39 -5.79
N PRO A 428 31.05 40.24 -7.05
CA PRO A 428 31.06 41.45 -7.87
C PRO A 428 30.61 41.25 -9.32
N ALA A 429 29.86 42.26 -9.75
CA ALA A 429 29.98 43.05 -10.98
C ALA A 429 30.21 42.35 -12.34
N SER A 430 29.24 42.62 -13.20
CA SER A 430 29.33 42.76 -14.65
C SER A 430 30.54 43.56 -15.16
N SER A 431 31.10 43.12 -16.28
CA SER A 431 31.76 44.00 -17.24
C SER A 431 31.54 43.50 -18.67
N ASN A 432 30.94 44.37 -19.49
CA ASN A 432 30.91 44.31 -20.94
C ASN A 432 32.32 44.42 -21.54
N SER A 433 32.57 43.72 -22.64
CA SER A 433 33.34 44.28 -23.75
C SER A 433 32.99 43.59 -25.07
N SER A 434 32.47 44.42 -25.97
CA SER A 434 32.22 44.26 -27.40
C SER A 434 33.48 43.93 -28.23
N SER A 435 33.34 43.26 -29.37
CA SER A 435 33.59 43.86 -30.70
C SER A 435 33.46 42.87 -31.89
N THR A 436 32.57 43.24 -32.82
CA THR A 436 32.70 43.25 -34.31
C THR A 436 33.04 41.95 -35.08
N LYS A 437 32.50 41.63 -36.26
CA LYS A 437 31.99 42.41 -37.42
C LYS A 437 31.24 41.41 -38.33
N GLY A 438 30.02 41.69 -38.80
CA GLY A 438 29.73 42.15 -40.17
C GLY A 438 28.92 41.05 -40.91
N ASP A 439 28.05 41.27 -41.88
CA ASP A 439 27.43 42.46 -42.50
C ASP A 439 26.33 41.91 -43.47
N LYS A 440 25.39 42.78 -43.87
CA LYS A 440 24.41 42.68 -44.99
C LYS A 440 23.16 41.81 -44.74
N GLY A 441 21.93 42.27 -44.96
CA GLY A 441 21.44 43.55 -45.48
C GLY A 441 19.93 43.48 -45.78
N LEU A 442 19.33 44.66 -45.89
CA LEU A 442 18.04 45.02 -46.51
C LEU A 442 16.72 44.89 -45.72
N LYS A 443 16.42 46.01 -45.04
CA LYS A 443 15.18 46.81 -45.01
C LYS A 443 14.04 46.40 -45.97
N LYS A 444 12.80 46.34 -45.44
CA LYS A 444 11.78 47.40 -45.66
C LYS A 444 10.58 47.29 -44.70
N THR A 445 10.12 48.48 -44.32
CA THR A 445 9.02 48.90 -43.44
C THR A 445 7.64 48.58 -44.05
N LYS A 446 6.52 48.47 -43.32
CA LYS A 446 5.78 49.53 -42.58
C LYS A 446 4.67 48.96 -41.67
N SER A 447 4.38 49.73 -40.60
CA SER A 447 3.10 50.02 -39.89
C SER A 447 1.82 49.86 -40.75
N SER A 448 0.58 49.66 -40.27
CA SER A 448 -0.07 50.04 -38.99
C SER A 448 -1.48 49.41 -38.87
N ALA A 449 -1.91 49.17 -37.63
CA ALA A 449 -3.23 49.41 -37.00
C ALA A 449 -4.60 48.95 -37.61
N HIS A 450 -5.35 48.28 -36.72
CA HIS A 450 -6.81 48.32 -36.43
C HIS A 450 -7.88 47.99 -37.49
N ALA A 451 -8.65 46.93 -37.22
CA ALA A 451 -10.12 46.99 -37.19
C ALA A 451 -10.71 45.85 -36.34
N VAL A 452 -11.60 46.24 -35.43
CA VAL A 452 -12.51 45.40 -34.64
C VAL A 452 -13.67 44.96 -35.55
N THR A 453 -14.09 43.70 -35.48
CA THR A 453 -15.49 43.35 -35.71
C THR A 453 -15.87 42.04 -35.03
N ARG A 454 -17.10 42.06 -34.53
CA ARG A 454 -17.77 41.18 -33.60
C ARG A 454 -18.72 40.29 -34.40
N THR A 455 -18.73 38.98 -34.19
CA THR A 455 -19.83 38.11 -34.68
C THR A 455 -20.34 37.17 -33.60
N LYS A 456 -21.66 37.11 -33.53
CA LYS A 456 -22.51 36.55 -32.47
C LYS A 456 -22.73 35.05 -32.66
N SER A 457 -23.02 34.42 -31.52
CA SER A 457 -23.67 33.13 -31.34
C SER A 457 -25.01 32.99 -32.08
N SER A 458 -25.33 31.76 -32.50
CA SER A 458 -26.70 31.30 -32.70
C SER A 458 -26.88 29.90 -32.12
N ALA A 459 -27.94 29.77 -31.32
CA ALA A 459 -28.41 28.57 -30.65
C ALA A 459 -29.07 27.58 -31.63
N VAL A 460 -29.05 26.30 -31.29
CA VAL A 460 -29.85 25.25 -31.95
C VAL A 460 -30.97 24.84 -30.99
N SER A 461 -32.21 25.03 -31.45
CA SER A 461 -33.44 24.70 -30.75
C SER A 461 -33.76 23.21 -30.77
N VAL A 462 -34.20 22.72 -29.62
CA VAL A 462 -34.87 21.44 -29.40
C VAL A 462 -36.29 21.53 -29.96
N LYS A 463 -36.70 20.53 -30.77
CA LYS A 463 -38.10 20.32 -31.15
C LYS A 463 -38.65 19.10 -30.41
N THR A 464 -39.59 19.37 -29.51
CA THR A 464 -40.55 18.44 -28.93
C THR A 464 -41.53 17.94 -30.00
N ARG A 465 -41.95 16.67 -29.88
CA ARG A 465 -43.14 16.15 -30.58
C ARG A 465 -43.90 15.25 -29.61
N GLU A 466 -45.05 15.73 -29.16
CA GLU A 466 -46.12 14.91 -28.59
C GLU A 466 -46.99 14.35 -29.73
N SER A 467 -47.45 13.11 -29.58
CA SER A 467 -48.77 12.68 -30.02
C SER A 467 -49.22 11.44 -29.23
N THR A 468 -50.20 11.71 -28.38
CA THR A 468 -51.32 10.91 -27.87
C THR A 468 -51.68 9.56 -28.56
N GLY A 469 -52.21 8.60 -27.77
CA GLY A 469 -53.31 7.75 -28.24
C GLY A 469 -53.38 6.25 -27.86
N VAL A 470 -53.84 5.93 -26.64
CA VAL A 470 -55.04 5.07 -26.36
C VAL A 470 -55.00 3.51 -26.54
N LYS A 471 -55.26 2.84 -25.39
CA LYS A 471 -56.10 1.63 -25.08
C LYS A 471 -55.61 0.17 -25.20
N SER A 472 -55.55 -0.46 -24.01
CA SER A 472 -56.23 -1.69 -23.53
C SER A 472 -56.09 -3.05 -24.24
N GLY A 473 -55.87 -4.11 -23.45
CA GLY A 473 -56.37 -5.45 -23.79
C GLY A 473 -55.56 -6.65 -23.27
N ASP A 474 -55.94 -7.13 -22.09
CA ASP A 474 -56.00 -8.53 -21.61
C ASP A 474 -55.21 -9.71 -22.23
N SER A 475 -54.56 -10.44 -21.29
CA SER A 475 -54.75 -11.87 -20.99
C SER A 475 -54.74 -12.93 -22.11
N LYS A 476 -53.75 -13.84 -22.05
CA LYS A 476 -53.89 -15.30 -21.81
C LYS A 476 -52.69 -16.08 -22.33
N GLY A 477 -52.20 -17.00 -21.51
CA GLY A 477 -51.29 -18.05 -21.94
C GLY A 477 -51.99 -19.21 -22.64
N LEU A 478 -51.21 -20.02 -23.34
CA LEU A 478 -51.34 -21.48 -23.51
C LEU A 478 -50.00 -21.95 -24.11
N LYS A 479 -49.24 -22.84 -23.45
CA LYS A 479 -49.17 -24.30 -23.69
C LYS A 479 -48.72 -24.65 -25.13
N THR A 480 -47.81 -25.57 -25.42
CA THR A 480 -47.18 -26.68 -24.68
C THR A 480 -46.20 -27.39 -25.64
N SER A 481 -45.19 -28.06 -25.06
CA SER A 481 -44.59 -29.33 -25.52
C SER A 481 -43.69 -29.27 -26.79
N LYS A 482 -42.57 -29.98 -26.91
CA LYS A 482 -42.26 -31.37 -26.52
C LYS A 482 -40.75 -31.59 -26.24
N GLN A 483 -40.49 -32.40 -25.21
CA GLN A 483 -39.58 -33.56 -25.12
C GLN A 483 -38.20 -33.51 -25.81
N SER A 484 -37.11 -33.65 -25.04
CA SER A 484 -36.37 -34.92 -24.76
C SER A 484 -35.47 -35.34 -25.94
N SER A 485 -34.26 -35.88 -25.81
CA SER A 485 -33.42 -36.31 -24.70
C SER A 485 -32.11 -36.82 -25.30
N LYS A 486 -31.07 -36.86 -24.47
CA LYS A 486 -30.06 -37.93 -24.39
C LYS A 486 -29.00 -38.14 -25.49
N SER A 487 -27.77 -38.06 -24.99
CA SER A 487 -26.68 -39.07 -25.07
C SER A 487 -25.84 -39.21 -26.34
N GLY A 488 -24.52 -39.31 -26.13
CA GLY A 488 -23.61 -39.97 -27.07
C GLY A 488 -22.13 -39.65 -26.84
N LYS A 489 -21.44 -40.47 -26.02
CA LYS A 489 -19.98 -40.60 -26.02
C LYS A 489 -19.51 -41.18 -27.36
N GLY A 490 -18.31 -40.80 -27.82
CA GLY A 490 -17.63 -41.46 -28.93
C GLY A 490 -16.13 -41.16 -28.93
N SER A 491 -15.34 -42.15 -28.52
CA SER A 491 -13.88 -42.20 -28.60
C SER A 491 -13.43 -42.69 -29.98
N ARG A 492 -12.27 -42.24 -30.49
CA ARG A 492 -11.44 -42.98 -31.46
C ARG A 492 -10.05 -42.35 -31.57
N GLY A 493 -9.02 -43.16 -31.34
CA GLY A 493 -7.62 -42.81 -31.62
C GLY A 493 -7.13 -43.42 -32.93
N SER A 494 -5.93 -43.01 -33.37
CA SER A 494 -4.95 -43.86 -34.08
C SER A 494 -3.64 -43.11 -34.36
N LYS A 495 -2.51 -43.80 -34.07
CA LYS A 495 -1.27 -44.00 -34.88
C LYS A 495 -0.70 -42.79 -35.66
N GLY A 496 0.60 -42.51 -35.71
CA GLY A 496 1.83 -43.20 -35.32
C GLY A 496 3.01 -42.70 -36.18
N SER A 497 4.23 -42.81 -35.64
CA SER A 497 5.55 -42.93 -36.30
C SER A 497 6.22 -41.78 -37.08
N LYS A 498 7.43 -41.47 -36.57
CA LYS A 498 8.76 -41.35 -37.23
C LYS A 498 9.04 -40.21 -38.21
N GLY A 499 10.19 -39.54 -37.99
CA GLY A 499 10.92 -38.87 -39.06
C GLY A 499 11.88 -37.76 -38.63
N THR A 500 13.08 -38.15 -38.22
CA THR A 500 14.32 -37.33 -38.12
C THR A 500 14.55 -36.35 -39.28
N LYS A 501 15.06 -35.15 -38.99
CA LYS A 501 16.21 -34.54 -39.70
C LYS A 501 16.83 -33.37 -38.94
N GLN A 502 18.10 -33.55 -38.55
CA GLN A 502 19.06 -32.47 -38.29
C GLN A 502 19.31 -31.67 -39.59
N SER A 503 19.54 -30.36 -39.47
CA SER A 503 20.57 -29.70 -40.27
C SER A 503 21.16 -28.50 -39.54
N SER A 504 22.43 -28.64 -39.22
CA SER A 504 23.40 -27.59 -38.93
C SER A 504 23.44 -26.49 -39.99
N ARG A 505 23.69 -25.24 -39.58
CA ARG A 505 24.67 -24.38 -40.27
C ARG A 505 25.11 -23.19 -39.39
N SER A 506 26.36 -23.29 -38.96
CA SER A 506 27.26 -22.20 -38.61
C SER A 506 27.47 -21.24 -39.78
N SER A 507 27.65 -19.95 -39.52
CA SER A 507 28.54 -19.07 -40.30
C SER A 507 28.88 -17.80 -39.52
N SER A 508 30.13 -17.71 -39.11
CA SER A 508 30.83 -16.50 -38.67
C SER A 508 31.26 -15.66 -39.88
N LYS A 509 31.27 -14.32 -39.74
CA LYS A 509 32.22 -13.36 -40.36
C LYS A 509 31.91 -11.97 -39.76
N LYS A 510 32.76 -11.47 -38.86
CA LYS A 510 33.84 -10.48 -39.11
C LYS A 510 33.40 -9.27 -39.94
N ARG A 511 33.23 -8.13 -39.26
CA ARG A 511 34.16 -6.99 -39.38
C ARG A 511 34.12 -6.14 -38.11
#